data_AF-A0A3T0N510-F1
#
_entry.id   AF-A0A3T0N510-F1
#
_cell.length_a   1.000
_cell.length_b   1.000
_cell.length_c   1.000
_cell.angle_alpha   90.00
_cell.angle_beta   90.00
_cell.angle_gamma   90.00
#
_symmetry.space_group_name_H-M   'P 1'
#
loop_
_entity.id
_entity.type
_entity.pdbx_description
1 polymer ?
#
loop_
_entity_poly.entity_id
_entity_poly.type
_entity_poly.pdbx_seq_one_letter_code
_entity_poly.pdbx_strand_id
1 'polypeptide(L)'
;MYEAWHRDGKRHGDDVPAEVWRDPETGNITKESWRRDGIPHRDGNLPARRSISKSGIFTEESYYRLGQPHREDGPAIVQRDLKTGNLTCQNWYLHVRFDRPDDGPVIEHRDANTGVVTYEEYHDLGGNILHRGDGPAIIERDPKTGQVIHEEFYSHGEPWPAPNGGVETLDI
;
A
#
# COMPACT_ATOMS: atom_id res chain seq x y z
N MET A 1 1.94 23.52 13.59
CA MET A 1 2.82 24.41 12.81
C MET A 1 3.14 23.76 11.47
N TYR A 2 3.39 24.54 10.42
CA TYR A 2 3.73 24.03 9.09
C TYR A 2 4.93 24.81 8.55
N GLU A 3 5.89 24.07 8.01
CA GLU A 3 7.11 24.57 7.40
C GLU A 3 7.28 23.94 6.01
N ALA A 4 7.75 24.72 5.04
CA ALA A 4 8.01 24.21 3.70
C ALA A 4 9.20 24.91 3.03
N TRP A 5 10.00 24.11 2.34
CA TRP A 5 11.19 24.53 1.61
C TRP A 5 10.94 24.46 0.11
N HIS A 6 11.48 25.45 -0.60
CA HIS A 6 11.24 25.62 -2.02
C HIS A 6 12.56 25.82 -2.78
N ARG A 7 12.61 25.31 -4.01
CA ARG A 7 13.63 25.60 -5.03
C ARG A 7 12.87 26.02 -6.29
N ASP A 8 13.23 27.16 -6.88
CA ASP A 8 12.58 27.71 -8.08
C ASP A 8 11.05 27.81 -7.98
N GLY A 9 10.56 28.24 -6.80
CA GLY A 9 9.13 28.38 -6.51
C GLY A 9 8.37 27.07 -6.29
N LYS A 10 9.04 25.91 -6.38
CA LYS A 10 8.45 24.59 -6.18
C LYS A 10 8.94 23.96 -4.88
N ARG A 11 8.09 23.19 -4.20
CA ARG A 11 8.49 22.47 -2.99
C ARG A 11 9.61 21.49 -3.30
N HIS A 12 10.71 21.56 -2.55
CA HIS A 12 11.91 20.77 -2.84
C HIS A 12 12.70 20.47 -1.56
N GLY A 13 13.16 19.22 -1.42
CA GLY A 13 14.04 18.78 -0.36
C GLY A 13 14.68 17.44 -0.70
N ASP A 14 16.01 17.43 -0.92
CA ASP A 14 16.78 16.23 -1.25
C ASP A 14 17.15 15.47 0.04
N ASP A 15 17.94 16.08 0.92
CA ASP A 15 18.38 15.46 2.19
C ASP A 15 17.42 15.70 3.36
N VAL A 16 16.69 16.81 3.32
CA VAL A 16 15.71 17.24 4.33
C VAL A 16 14.30 17.24 3.75
N PRO A 17 13.24 17.08 4.57
CA PRO A 17 11.88 17.16 4.06
C PRO A 17 11.63 18.51 3.38
N ALA A 18 10.90 18.48 2.26
CA ALA A 18 10.39 19.68 1.61
C ALA A 18 9.21 20.30 2.38
N GLU A 19 8.52 19.50 3.19
CA GLU A 19 7.43 19.93 4.05
C GLU A 19 7.49 19.20 5.40
N VAL A 20 7.22 19.94 6.47
CA VAL A 20 7.11 19.42 7.84
C VAL A 20 5.85 20.00 8.50
N TRP A 21 5.06 19.12 9.09
CA TRP A 21 3.94 19.49 9.96
C TRP A 21 4.28 19.08 11.39
N ARG A 22 3.94 19.97 12.33
CA ARG A 22 4.13 19.76 13.76
C ARG A 22 2.83 19.95 14.51
N ASP A 23 2.64 19.16 15.55
CA ASP A 23 1.60 19.38 16.55
C ASP A 23 1.81 20.75 17.21
N PRO A 24 0.78 21.62 17.27
CA PRO A 24 0.94 22.99 17.75
C PRO A 24 1.15 23.08 19.27
N GLU A 25 0.75 22.07 20.04
CA GLU A 25 0.87 22.07 21.50
C GLU A 25 2.25 21.58 21.93
N THR A 26 2.75 20.53 21.28
CA THR A 26 3.98 19.83 21.67
C THR A 26 5.19 20.19 20.81
N GLY A 27 4.98 20.71 19.59
CA GLY A 27 6.05 20.95 18.60
C GLY A 27 6.60 19.69 17.93
N ASN A 28 6.11 18.51 18.31
CA ASN A 28 6.51 17.23 17.72
C ASN A 28 6.09 17.16 16.25
N ILE A 29 6.95 16.56 15.42
CA ILE A 29 6.64 16.32 14.01
C ILE A 29 5.50 15.30 13.92
N THR A 30 4.48 15.62 13.14
CA THR A 30 3.34 14.72 12.84
C THR A 30 3.34 14.26 11.40
N LYS A 31 4.03 14.97 10.50
CA LYS A 31 4.18 14.59 9.10
C LYS A 31 5.42 15.19 8.48
N GLU A 32 6.03 14.44 7.57
CA GLU A 32 7.13 14.88 6.72
C GLU A 32 6.85 14.49 5.26
N SER A 33 7.24 15.34 4.33
CA SER A 33 7.17 15.04 2.90
C SER A 33 8.43 15.51 2.18
N TRP A 34 9.04 14.61 1.42
CA TRP A 34 10.11 14.90 0.47
C TRP A 34 9.52 15.10 -0.91
N ARG A 35 10.08 16.09 -1.62
CA ARG A 35 9.63 16.49 -2.94
C ARG A 35 10.81 16.90 -3.81
N ARG A 36 10.67 16.66 -5.09
CA ARG A 36 11.54 17.17 -6.16
C ARG A 36 10.64 17.89 -7.15
N ASP A 37 10.92 19.14 -7.45
CA ASP A 37 10.10 19.95 -8.38
C ASP A 37 8.60 19.96 -8.06
N GLY A 38 8.26 19.97 -6.77
CA GLY A 38 6.87 20.02 -6.29
C GLY A 38 6.16 18.66 -6.26
N ILE A 39 6.71 17.59 -6.85
CA ILE A 39 6.12 16.26 -6.82
C ILE A 39 6.75 15.37 -5.73
N PRO A 40 6.01 14.42 -5.13
CA PRO A 40 6.56 13.46 -4.18
C PRO A 40 7.70 12.65 -4.80
N HIS A 41 8.86 12.68 -4.15
CA HIS A 41 10.05 11.97 -4.63
C HIS A 41 11.04 11.82 -3.49
N ARG A 42 11.65 10.64 -3.35
CA ARG A 42 12.83 10.46 -2.52
C ARG A 42 13.70 9.30 -3.03
N ASP A 43 14.99 9.55 -3.21
CA ASP A 43 15.96 8.53 -3.63
C ASP A 43 16.37 7.63 -2.46
N GLY A 44 16.95 6.46 -2.77
CA GLY A 44 17.59 5.57 -1.79
C GLY A 44 16.64 4.64 -1.03
N ASN A 45 15.50 4.25 -1.63
CA ASN A 45 14.50 3.39 -0.99
C ASN A 45 14.00 3.93 0.38
N LEU A 46 13.89 5.27 0.47
CA LEU A 46 13.39 5.98 1.64
C LEU A 46 11.98 6.50 1.39
N PRO A 47 11.14 6.61 2.43
CA PRO A 47 9.78 7.12 2.28
C PRO A 47 9.80 8.59 1.86
N ALA A 48 9.04 8.90 0.81
CA ALA A 48 8.82 10.26 0.37
C ALA A 48 7.76 10.97 1.22
N ARG A 49 6.94 10.22 1.97
CA ARG A 49 6.07 10.77 3.02
C ARG A 49 6.05 9.88 4.25
N ARG A 50 5.99 10.50 5.42
CA ARG A 50 5.84 9.82 6.70
C ARG A 50 4.79 10.54 7.54
N SER A 51 3.91 9.78 8.17
CA SER A 51 2.97 10.29 9.18
C SER A 51 3.32 9.68 10.54
N ILE A 52 3.28 10.49 11.59
CA ILE A 52 3.70 10.14 12.95
C ILE A 52 2.54 10.45 13.90
N SER A 53 2.15 9.48 14.73
CA SER A 53 1.13 9.66 15.75
C SER A 53 1.61 10.61 16.86
N LYS A 54 0.69 11.09 17.69
CA LYS A 54 1.05 11.88 18.88
C LYS A 54 1.96 11.12 19.86
N SER A 55 1.92 9.79 19.85
CA SER A 55 2.79 8.92 20.66
C SER A 55 4.13 8.61 20.01
N GLY A 56 4.43 9.19 18.84
CA GLY A 56 5.71 9.01 18.14
C GLY A 56 5.78 7.74 17.28
N ILE A 57 4.65 7.07 17.05
CA ILE A 57 4.59 5.87 16.20
C ILE A 57 4.52 6.31 14.74
N PHE A 58 5.31 5.73 13.85
CA PHE A 58 5.12 5.89 12.41
C PHE A 58 3.86 5.14 11.98
N THR A 59 2.86 5.86 11.48
CA THR A 59 1.54 5.31 11.15
C THR A 59 1.33 5.15 9.67
N GLU A 60 2.12 5.86 8.87
CA GLU A 60 2.08 5.76 7.41
C GLU A 60 3.48 6.05 6.86
N GLU A 61 3.89 5.21 5.93
CA GLU A 61 5.07 5.45 5.10
C GLU A 61 4.69 5.21 3.65
N SER A 62 4.93 6.20 2.80
CA SER A 62 4.69 6.06 1.37
C SER A 62 5.89 6.48 0.54
N TYR A 63 6.24 5.61 -0.39
CA TYR A 63 7.45 5.62 -1.20
C TYR A 63 7.06 6.05 -2.60
N TYR A 64 7.69 7.13 -3.07
CA TYR A 64 7.38 7.73 -4.36
C TYR A 64 8.64 7.99 -5.16
N ARG A 65 8.57 7.68 -6.45
CA ARG A 65 9.57 8.05 -7.44
C ARG A 65 8.87 8.79 -8.56
N LEU A 66 9.33 10.01 -8.82
CA LEU A 66 8.78 10.91 -9.84
C LEU A 66 7.25 11.10 -9.70
N GLY A 67 6.77 11.26 -8.47
CA GLY A 67 5.36 11.48 -8.18
C GLY A 67 4.48 10.23 -8.16
N GLN A 68 5.01 9.06 -8.51
CA GLN A 68 4.28 7.80 -8.58
C GLN A 68 4.67 6.86 -7.43
N PRO A 69 3.73 6.10 -6.83
CA PRO A 69 4.06 5.06 -5.85
C PRO A 69 5.07 4.07 -6.43
N HIS A 70 6.15 3.83 -5.69
CA HIS A 70 7.26 3.00 -6.18
C HIS A 70 8.16 2.54 -5.03
N ARG A 71 8.47 1.24 -4.99
CA ARG A 71 9.50 0.71 -4.11
C ARG A 71 10.07 -0.62 -4.64
N GLU A 72 11.40 -0.74 -4.64
CA GLU A 72 12.11 -1.95 -5.10
C GLU A 72 12.13 -3.03 -4.02
N ASP A 73 12.47 -2.68 -2.77
CA ASP A 73 12.61 -3.65 -1.68
C ASP A 73 11.48 -3.54 -0.65
N GLY A 74 10.23 -3.68 -1.10
CA GLY A 74 9.08 -3.76 -0.21
C GLY A 74 7.82 -3.08 -0.72
N PRO A 75 6.78 -2.97 0.13
CA PRO A 75 5.57 -2.25 -0.22
C PRO A 75 5.85 -0.75 -0.34
N ALA A 76 5.28 -0.15 -1.38
CA ALA A 76 5.36 1.29 -1.60
C ALA A 76 4.42 2.08 -0.70
N ILE A 77 3.40 1.45 -0.11
CA ILE A 77 2.55 2.04 0.93
C ILE A 77 2.51 1.10 2.12
N VAL A 78 2.76 1.63 3.31
CA VAL A 78 2.64 0.90 4.58
C VAL A 78 1.80 1.74 5.53
N GLN A 79 0.80 1.13 6.15
CA GLN A 79 -0.01 1.78 7.18
C GLN A 79 -0.03 0.94 8.46
N ARG A 80 -0.11 1.64 9.59
CA ARG A 80 -0.08 1.06 10.92
C ARG A 80 -1.13 1.72 11.81
N ASP A 81 -1.67 0.94 12.74
CA ASP A 81 -2.60 1.44 13.75
C ASP A 81 -1.95 2.56 14.58
N LEU A 82 -2.72 3.63 14.81
CA LEU A 82 -2.23 4.86 15.43
C LEU A 82 -1.76 4.66 16.89
N LYS A 83 -2.29 3.66 17.59
CA LYS A 83 -2.05 3.44 19.03
C LYS A 83 -1.00 2.38 19.27
N THR A 84 -1.05 1.29 18.51
CA THR A 84 -0.22 0.10 18.71
C THR A 84 0.98 0.06 17.77
N GLY A 85 0.89 0.71 16.60
CA GLY A 85 1.89 0.57 15.53
C GLY A 85 1.81 -0.76 14.78
N ASN A 86 0.78 -1.57 15.06
CA ASN A 86 0.54 -2.82 14.35
C ASN A 86 0.30 -2.54 12.88
N LEU A 87 0.90 -3.36 12.01
CA LEU A 87 0.72 -3.28 10.56
C LEU A 87 -0.75 -3.55 10.21
N THR A 88 -1.37 -2.66 9.44
CA THR A 88 -2.77 -2.79 9.02
C THR A 88 -2.94 -2.86 7.51
N CYS A 89 -2.01 -2.30 6.72
CA CYS A 89 -2.09 -2.32 5.27
C CYS A 89 -0.71 -2.26 4.63
N GLN A 90 -0.53 -3.02 3.55
CA GLN A 90 0.62 -2.98 2.66
C GLN A 90 0.15 -2.99 1.21
N ASN A 91 0.63 -2.03 0.41
CA ASN A 91 0.42 -2.03 -1.04
C ASN A 91 1.77 -2.01 -1.76
N TRP A 92 1.94 -2.93 -2.70
CA TRP A 92 3.15 -3.11 -3.49
C TRP A 92 2.99 -2.44 -4.84
N TYR A 93 3.93 -1.53 -5.16
CA TYR A 93 3.97 -0.86 -6.45
C TYR A 93 5.41 -0.79 -6.96
N LEU A 94 5.65 -1.28 -8.17
CA LEU A 94 6.90 -1.10 -8.90
C LEU A 94 6.59 -0.52 -10.27
N HIS A 95 7.31 0.53 -10.66
CA HIS A 95 7.08 1.25 -11.92
C HIS A 95 5.59 1.56 -12.22
N VAL A 96 4.84 2.01 -11.20
CA VAL A 96 3.41 2.38 -11.28
C VAL A 96 2.45 1.18 -11.47
N ARG A 97 2.95 -0.06 -11.40
CA ARG A 97 2.15 -1.29 -11.52
C ARG A 97 2.12 -2.02 -10.18
N PHE A 98 1.06 -2.77 -9.93
CA PHE A 98 1.04 -3.71 -8.81
C PHE A 98 2.04 -4.83 -9.08
N ASP A 99 3.12 -4.89 -8.32
CA ASP A 99 4.17 -5.87 -8.58
C ASP A 99 4.86 -6.21 -7.27
N ARG A 100 5.04 -7.52 -7.06
CA ARG A 100 5.59 -8.08 -5.85
C ARG A 100 6.49 -9.27 -6.21
N PRO A 101 7.80 -9.22 -5.90
CA PRO A 101 8.78 -10.19 -6.40
C PRO A 101 8.58 -11.66 -5.98
N ASP A 102 7.76 -11.94 -4.96
CA ASP A 102 7.54 -13.28 -4.39
C ASP A 102 6.20 -13.90 -4.82
N ASP A 103 5.53 -13.33 -5.84
CA ASP A 103 4.19 -13.71 -6.30
C ASP A 103 3.11 -13.67 -5.19
N GLY A 104 3.39 -12.97 -4.09
CA GLY A 104 2.47 -12.73 -3.00
C GLY A 104 1.39 -11.69 -3.35
N PRO A 105 0.48 -11.40 -2.40
CA PRO A 105 -0.55 -10.41 -2.61
C PRO A 105 0.07 -9.01 -2.75
N VAL A 106 -0.40 -8.26 -3.73
CA VAL A 106 0.03 -6.88 -4.00
C VAL A 106 -0.69 -5.88 -3.09
N ILE A 107 -1.86 -6.23 -2.57
CA ILE A 107 -2.55 -5.52 -1.50
C ILE A 107 -2.83 -6.51 -0.38
N GLU A 108 -2.51 -6.11 0.85
CA GLU A 108 -2.78 -6.91 2.05
C GLU A 108 -3.32 -6.01 3.16
N HIS A 109 -4.46 -6.37 3.74
CA HIS A 109 -4.97 -5.74 4.96
C HIS A 109 -4.92 -6.71 6.14
N ARG A 110 -4.69 -6.15 7.33
CA ARG A 110 -4.62 -6.89 8.60
C ARG A 110 -5.49 -6.22 9.65
N ASP A 111 -6.16 -7.03 10.46
CA ASP A 111 -6.83 -6.53 11.65
C ASP A 111 -5.78 -5.98 12.64
N ALA A 112 -5.99 -4.76 13.10
CA ALA A 112 -5.05 -4.06 13.97
C ALA A 112 -4.87 -4.73 15.34
N ASN A 113 -5.87 -5.47 15.83
CA ASN A 113 -5.87 -6.04 17.18
C ASN A 113 -5.34 -7.47 17.17
N THR A 114 -5.75 -8.28 16.20
CA THR A 114 -5.39 -9.70 16.12
C THR A 114 -4.18 -9.95 15.22
N GLY A 115 -3.85 -9.03 14.31
CA GLY A 115 -2.81 -9.18 13.30
C GLY A 115 -3.17 -10.15 12.16
N VAL A 116 -4.37 -10.72 12.18
CA VAL A 116 -4.89 -11.60 11.13
C VAL A 116 -4.92 -10.85 9.82
N VAL A 117 -4.41 -11.45 8.74
CA VAL A 117 -4.61 -10.96 7.38
C VAL A 117 -6.09 -11.12 7.03
N THR A 118 -6.79 -10.03 6.81
CA THR A 118 -8.23 -10.01 6.54
C THR A 118 -8.54 -9.85 5.06
N TYR A 119 -7.59 -9.36 4.27
CA TYR A 119 -7.76 -9.12 2.83
C TYR A 119 -6.44 -9.37 2.11
N GLU A 120 -6.51 -10.05 0.99
CA GLU A 120 -5.42 -10.22 0.04
C GLU A 120 -5.94 -10.01 -1.38
N GLU A 121 -5.19 -9.25 -2.18
CA GLU A 121 -5.45 -9.05 -3.61
C GLU A 121 -4.21 -9.42 -4.42
N TYR A 122 -4.41 -10.20 -5.48
CA TYR A 122 -3.37 -10.70 -6.37
C TYR A 122 -3.61 -10.21 -7.79
N HIS A 123 -2.54 -9.79 -8.44
CA HIS A 123 -2.54 -9.31 -9.83
C HIS A 123 -1.65 -10.18 -10.71
N ASP A 124 -1.87 -10.13 -12.02
CA ASP A 124 -1.07 -10.79 -13.04
C ASP A 124 0.39 -10.29 -13.12
N LEU A 125 1.22 -11.04 -13.84
CA LEU A 125 2.58 -10.66 -14.27
C LEU A 125 2.51 -9.49 -15.25
N GLY A 126 2.19 -8.31 -14.72
CA GLY A 126 1.78 -7.15 -15.49
C GLY A 126 1.21 -6.07 -14.58
N GLY A 127 0.63 -6.49 -13.44
CA GLY A 127 0.24 -5.64 -12.34
C GLY A 127 -0.99 -4.80 -12.60
N ASN A 128 -1.78 -5.16 -13.63
CA ASN A 128 -2.90 -4.34 -14.08
C ASN A 128 -4.23 -5.11 -14.06
N ILE A 129 -4.17 -6.43 -13.83
CA ILE A 129 -5.33 -7.30 -13.95
C ILE A 129 -5.41 -8.21 -12.72
N LEU A 130 -6.57 -8.29 -12.08
CA LEU A 130 -6.85 -9.27 -11.04
C LEU A 130 -6.66 -10.69 -11.61
N HIS A 131 -5.72 -11.43 -11.03
CA HIS A 131 -5.42 -12.78 -11.47
C HIS A 131 -4.51 -13.49 -10.47
N ARG A 132 -4.72 -14.79 -10.31
CA ARG A 132 -3.78 -15.69 -9.63
C ARG A 132 -3.89 -17.08 -10.26
N GLY A 133 -2.77 -17.60 -10.77
CA GLY A 133 -2.77 -18.85 -11.56
C GLY A 133 -3.18 -20.10 -10.76
N ASP A 134 -2.90 -20.11 -9.46
CA ASP A 134 -3.06 -21.29 -8.59
C ASP A 134 -4.05 -21.05 -7.43
N GLY A 135 -4.94 -20.06 -7.54
CA GLY A 135 -5.88 -19.77 -6.46
C GLY A 135 -6.75 -18.53 -6.70
N PRO A 136 -7.49 -18.09 -5.67
CA PRO A 136 -8.30 -16.89 -5.76
C PRO A 136 -7.43 -15.63 -5.87
N ALA A 137 -7.88 -14.67 -6.66
CA ALA A 137 -7.24 -13.37 -6.79
C ALA A 137 -7.65 -12.42 -5.65
N ILE A 138 -8.81 -12.64 -5.03
CA ILE A 138 -9.25 -11.93 -3.83
C ILE A 138 -9.56 -12.93 -2.74
N ILE A 139 -9.04 -12.71 -1.54
CA ILE A 139 -9.35 -13.52 -0.35
C ILE A 139 -9.72 -12.60 0.80
N GLU A 140 -10.86 -12.85 1.42
CA GLU A 140 -11.25 -12.21 2.68
C GLU A 140 -11.32 -13.22 3.82
N ARG A 141 -10.88 -12.81 5.01
CA ARG A 141 -10.87 -13.65 6.21
C ARG A 141 -11.53 -12.95 7.38
N ASP A 142 -12.18 -13.74 8.23
CA ASP A 142 -12.72 -13.27 9.50
C ASP A 142 -11.59 -12.73 10.38
N PRO A 143 -11.68 -11.50 10.90
CA PRO A 143 -10.60 -10.84 11.61
C PRO A 143 -10.24 -11.49 12.95
N LYS A 144 -11.11 -12.35 13.51
CA LYS A 144 -10.85 -12.99 14.81
C LYS A 144 -10.22 -14.37 14.66
N THR A 145 -10.69 -15.12 13.68
CA THR A 145 -10.37 -16.55 13.51
C THR A 145 -9.38 -16.80 12.38
N GLY A 146 -9.26 -15.86 11.43
CA GLY A 146 -8.49 -16.04 10.21
C GLY A 146 -9.11 -17.05 9.23
N GLN A 147 -10.33 -17.52 9.48
CA GLN A 147 -11.04 -18.38 8.55
C GLN A 147 -11.41 -17.58 7.30
N VAL A 148 -11.20 -18.20 6.14
CA VAL A 148 -11.64 -17.64 4.85
C VAL A 148 -13.16 -17.56 4.85
N ILE A 149 -13.68 -16.37 4.55
CA ILE A 149 -15.13 -16.10 4.48
C ILE A 149 -15.58 -15.74 3.07
N HIS A 150 -14.65 -15.33 2.20
CA HIS A 150 -14.91 -14.98 0.81
C HIS A 150 -13.68 -15.20 -0.06
N GLU A 151 -13.90 -15.69 -1.27
CA GLU A 151 -12.87 -15.91 -2.29
C GLU A 151 -13.43 -15.55 -3.66
N GLU A 152 -12.65 -14.84 -4.47
CA GLU A 152 -12.97 -14.59 -5.87
C GLU A 152 -11.82 -15.04 -6.77
N PHE A 153 -12.17 -15.76 -7.83
CA PHE A 153 -11.23 -16.21 -8.84
C PHE A 153 -11.39 -15.34 -10.07
N TYR A 154 -10.29 -15.07 -10.76
CA TYR A 154 -10.28 -14.24 -11.96
C TYR A 154 -9.41 -14.90 -13.03
N SER A 155 -9.87 -14.82 -14.28
CA SER A 155 -9.11 -15.22 -15.46
C SER A 155 -9.08 -14.07 -16.44
N HIS A 156 -7.89 -13.61 -16.82
CA HIS A 156 -7.69 -12.47 -17.71
C HIS A 156 -8.47 -11.19 -17.29
N GLY A 157 -8.72 -11.01 -15.99
CA GLY A 157 -9.42 -9.84 -15.44
C GLY A 157 -10.91 -9.98 -15.29
N GLU A 158 -11.48 -11.10 -15.70
CA GLU A 158 -12.90 -11.39 -15.58
C GLU A 158 -13.16 -12.36 -14.44
N PRO A 159 -14.23 -12.17 -13.64
CA PRO A 159 -14.61 -13.11 -12.59
C PRO A 159 -14.84 -14.53 -13.12
N TRP A 160 -14.36 -15.51 -12.37
CA TRP A 160 -14.53 -16.94 -12.65
C TRP A 160 -15.17 -17.67 -11.45
N PRO A 161 -16.23 -18.47 -11.66
CA PRO A 161 -16.99 -18.61 -12.89
C PRO A 161 -17.76 -17.32 -13.23
N ALA A 162 -18.06 -17.12 -14.52
CA ALA A 162 -18.79 -15.92 -14.96
C ALA A 162 -20.17 -15.80 -14.25
N PRO A 163 -20.65 -14.57 -13.94
CA PRO A 163 -21.88 -14.33 -13.17
C PRO A 163 -23.15 -15.01 -13.70
N ASN A 164 -23.17 -15.37 -14.99
CA ASN A 164 -24.30 -16.02 -15.67
C ASN A 164 -23.94 -17.47 -16.05
N GLY A 165 -23.45 -18.25 -15.09
CA GLY A 165 -22.98 -19.63 -15.24
C GLY A 165 -23.55 -20.35 -16.46
N GLY A 166 -22.76 -20.42 -17.53
CA GLY A 166 -23.00 -21.39 -18.58
C GLY A 166 -22.88 -22.76 -17.91
N VAL A 167 -23.99 -23.49 -17.89
CA VAL A 167 -23.99 -24.88 -17.45
C VAL A 167 -23.19 -25.66 -18.49
N GLU A 168 -21.87 -25.76 -18.32
CA GLU A 168 -21.10 -26.79 -19.01
C GLU A 168 -21.40 -28.09 -18.29
N THR A 169 -22.47 -28.75 -18.75
CA THR A 169 -22.63 -30.18 -18.55
C THR A 169 -21.39 -30.86 -19.14
N LEU A 170 -20.53 -31.40 -18.27
CA LEU A 170 -19.57 -32.43 -18.66
C LEU A 170 -20.37 -33.65 -19.09
N ASP A 171 -20.59 -33.79 -20.40
CA ASP A 171 -20.97 -35.07 -20.99
C ASP A 171 -19.73 -35.99 -20.93
N ILE A 172 -19.86 -37.09 -20.19
CA ILE A 172 -18.95 -38.25 -20.21
C ILE A 172 -19.60 -39.34 -21.05
#